data_AF-A0A8J5P6N2-F1
#
_entry.id   AF-A0A8J5P6N2-F1
#
_cell.length_a   1.000
_cell.length_b   1.000
_cell.length_c   1.000
_cell.angle_alpha   90.00
_cell.angle_beta   90.00
_cell.angle_gamma   90.00
#
_symmetry.space_group_name_H-M   'P 1'
#
loop_
_entity.id
_entity.type
_entity.pdbx_description
1 polymer ?
#
loop_
_entity_poly.entity_id
_entity_poly.type
_entity_poly.pdbx_seq_one_letter_code
_entity_poly.pdbx_strand_id
1 'polypeptide(L)'
;MGGVRGAHSMGFQSIYGLVNSAGMVFKESPYMLDFISEDEVKEFIDVAPKPLESFPIVLKSGNVNLRNAYQEGDESLPLQFQYKAADCRLYYTAENIFHPESIRKSAKKAIWSNGCCVKGSTGEVGSLEGKKNKEEQGNGKEKERRKGPAKTSDGGASRVPFGWFASVMAIAGILASF
;
A
#
# COMPACT_ATOMS: atom_id res chain seq x y z
N MET A 1 16.59 -2.26 -2.96
CA MET A 1 15.52 -2.72 -3.87
C MET A 1 14.28 -3.03 -3.05
N GLY A 2 13.28 -2.14 -3.06
CA GLY A 2 11.95 -2.42 -2.52
C GLY A 2 11.07 -2.92 -3.66
N GLY A 3 10.52 -4.12 -3.54
CA GLY A 3 9.54 -4.62 -4.50
C GLY A 3 8.23 -3.83 -4.40
N VAL A 4 7.51 -3.71 -5.51
CA VAL A 4 6.15 -3.17 -5.49
C VAL A 4 5.18 -4.26 -5.01
N ARG A 5 4.24 -3.89 -4.14
CA ARG A 5 3.08 -4.73 -3.84
C ARG A 5 2.14 -4.62 -5.05
N GLY A 6 2.29 -5.54 -5.98
CA GLY A 6 1.53 -5.54 -7.23
C GLY A 6 0.23 -6.34 -7.16
N ALA A 7 -0.55 -6.24 -8.23
CA ALA A 7 -1.62 -7.17 -8.54
C ALA A 7 -1.06 -8.44 -9.17
N HIS A 8 -1.82 -9.54 -9.09
CA HIS A 8 -1.48 -10.77 -9.80
C HIS A 8 -2.69 -11.26 -10.57
N SER A 9 -2.57 -11.29 -11.90
CA SER A 9 -3.56 -11.84 -12.81
C SER A 9 -2.98 -13.11 -13.43
N MET A 10 -3.74 -14.20 -13.40
CA MET A 10 -3.35 -15.48 -13.97
C MET A 10 -4.37 -15.94 -15.00
N GLY A 11 -3.87 -16.40 -16.15
CA GLY A 11 -4.71 -16.91 -17.24
C GLY A 11 -5.27 -18.29 -16.93
N PHE A 12 -6.48 -18.58 -17.42
CA PHE A 12 -7.11 -19.90 -17.24
C PHE A 12 -6.23 -21.04 -17.75
N GLN A 13 -5.48 -20.83 -18.84
CA GLN A 13 -4.58 -21.84 -19.38
C GLN A 13 -3.43 -22.18 -18.41
N SER A 14 -2.88 -21.18 -17.72
CA SER A 14 -1.85 -21.38 -16.71
C SER A 14 -2.39 -22.15 -15.51
N ILE A 15 -3.62 -21.82 -15.08
CA ILE A 15 -4.31 -22.51 -13.99
C ILE A 15 -4.59 -23.96 -14.38
N TYR A 16 -5.16 -24.18 -15.57
CA TYR A 16 -5.43 -25.51 -16.10
C TYR A 16 -4.15 -26.35 -16.19
N GLY A 17 -3.06 -25.76 -16.70
CA GLY A 17 -1.76 -26.42 -16.75
C GLY A 17 -1.27 -26.85 -15.36
N LEU A 18 -1.41 -25.98 -14.35
CA LEU A 18 -1.02 -26.30 -12.97
C LEU A 18 -1.87 -27.44 -12.39
N VAL A 19 -3.20 -27.36 -12.53
CA VAL A 19 -4.13 -28.39 -12.04
C VAL A 19 -3.90 -29.73 -12.74
N ASN A 20 -3.71 -29.73 -14.06
CA ASN A 20 -3.45 -30.94 -14.81
C ASN A 20 -2.08 -31.55 -14.44
N SER A 21 -1.06 -30.72 -14.19
CA SER A 21 0.24 -31.22 -13.70
C SER A 21 0.13 -31.87 -12.32
N ALA A 22 -0.63 -31.27 -11.39
CA ALA A 22 -0.90 -31.87 -10.10
C ALA A 22 -1.69 -33.18 -10.26
N GLY A 23 -2.74 -33.18 -11.08
CA GLY A 23 -3.54 -34.37 -11.37
C GLY A 23 -2.73 -35.53 -11.95
N MET A 24 -1.69 -35.27 -12.76
CA MET A 24 -0.78 -36.31 -13.23
C MET A 24 0.02 -36.92 -12.06
N VAL A 25 0.57 -36.10 -11.17
CA VAL A 25 1.31 -36.55 -9.98
C VAL A 25 0.42 -37.43 -9.07
N PHE A 26 -0.83 -37.04 -8.86
CA PHE A 26 -1.80 -37.82 -8.09
C PHE A 26 -2.23 -39.14 -8.77
N LYS A 27 -2.25 -39.19 -10.10
CA LYS A 27 -2.59 -40.39 -10.87
C LYS A 27 -1.43 -41.37 -10.97
N GLU A 28 -0.20 -40.87 -11.05
CA GLU A 28 0.98 -41.72 -11.20
C GLU A 28 1.37 -42.44 -9.91
N SER A 29 0.85 -42.06 -8.72
CA SER A 29 1.15 -42.86 -7.53
C SER A 29 0.25 -42.64 -6.29
N PRO A 30 -0.25 -43.76 -5.74
CA PRO A 30 -0.19 -44.11 -4.32
C PRO A 30 1.19 -44.70 -3.92
N TYR A 31 2.08 -44.99 -4.89
CA TYR A 31 3.33 -45.74 -4.70
C TYR A 31 4.62 -44.90 -4.54
N MET A 32 4.63 -43.61 -4.93
CA MET A 32 5.80 -42.71 -4.85
C MET A 32 5.60 -41.59 -3.80
N LEU A 33 4.36 -41.37 -3.37
CA LEU A 33 3.99 -40.35 -2.37
C LEU A 33 3.53 -41.05 -1.09
N ASP A 34 4.49 -41.60 -0.33
CA ASP A 34 4.26 -42.26 0.98
C ASP A 34 3.62 -41.35 2.05
N PHE A 35 3.43 -40.06 1.72
CA PHE A 35 2.81 -39.04 2.58
C PHE A 35 1.36 -38.71 2.24
N ILE A 36 0.77 -39.31 1.19
CA ILE A 36 -0.64 -39.10 0.80
C ILE A 36 -1.36 -40.45 0.76
N SER A 37 -2.48 -40.54 1.47
CA SER A 37 -3.32 -41.74 1.50
C SER A 37 -4.20 -41.87 0.25
N GLU A 38 -4.62 -43.08 -0.10
CA GLU A 38 -5.52 -43.32 -1.25
C GLU A 38 -6.84 -42.55 -1.15
N ASP A 39 -7.35 -42.34 0.06
CA ASP A 39 -8.59 -41.63 0.30
C ASP A 39 -8.44 -40.12 0.04
N GLU A 40 -7.30 -39.52 0.39
CA GLU A 40 -6.96 -38.14 0.06
C GLU A 40 -6.77 -37.94 -1.45
N VAL A 41 -6.24 -38.94 -2.17
CA VAL A 41 -6.16 -38.89 -3.64
C VAL A 41 -7.55 -38.87 -4.26
N LYS A 42 -8.46 -39.74 -3.79
CA LYS A 42 -9.85 -39.76 -4.28
C LYS A 42 -10.56 -38.45 -4.00
N GLU A 43 -10.40 -37.90 -2.80
CA GLU A 43 -10.96 -36.59 -2.44
C GLU A 43 -10.41 -35.49 -3.35
N PHE A 44 -9.09 -35.45 -3.58
CA PHE A 44 -8.48 -34.48 -4.50
C PHE A 44 -9.07 -34.56 -5.91
N ILE A 45 -9.24 -35.77 -6.46
CA ILE A 45 -9.79 -35.96 -7.80
C ILE A 45 -11.26 -35.56 -7.87
N ASP A 46 -12.03 -35.75 -6.80
CA ASP A 46 -13.45 -35.35 -6.73
C ASP A 46 -13.62 -33.82 -6.65
N VAL A 47 -12.79 -33.14 -5.86
CA VAL A 47 -12.85 -31.67 -5.70
C VAL A 47 -12.10 -30.92 -6.80
N ALA A 48 -11.24 -31.59 -7.57
CA ALA A 48 -10.45 -30.95 -8.62
C ALA A 48 -11.35 -30.27 -9.67
N PRO A 49 -10.94 -29.09 -10.17
CA PRO A 49 -11.65 -28.41 -11.25
C PRO A 49 -11.79 -29.33 -12.47
N LYS A 50 -13.02 -29.45 -12.98
CA LYS A 50 -13.27 -30.17 -14.23
C LYS A 50 -12.53 -29.48 -15.39
N PRO A 51 -12.15 -30.22 -16.45
CA PRO A 51 -11.46 -29.64 -17.60
C PRO A 51 -12.33 -28.59 -18.31
N LEU A 52 -11.68 -27.60 -18.94
CA LEU A 52 -12.34 -26.43 -19.55
C LEU A 52 -13.36 -26.83 -20.63
N GLU A 53 -13.16 -27.97 -21.29
CA GLU A 53 -14.00 -28.52 -22.35
C GLU A 53 -15.35 -29.06 -21.83
N SER A 54 -15.43 -29.38 -20.53
CA SER A 54 -16.62 -29.94 -19.91
C SER A 54 -17.60 -28.89 -19.37
N PHE A 55 -17.23 -27.61 -19.37
CA PHE A 55 -18.09 -26.54 -18.91
C PHE A 55 -19.18 -26.21 -19.95
N PRO A 56 -20.41 -25.86 -19.53
CA PRO A 56 -21.50 -25.46 -20.43
C PRO A 56 -21.16 -24.20 -21.24
N ILE A 57 -20.19 -23.40 -20.77
CA ILE A 57 -19.60 -22.28 -21.49
C ILE A 57 -18.13 -22.60 -21.71
N VAL A 58 -17.74 -22.79 -22.97
CA VAL A 58 -16.36 -23.11 -23.34
C VAL A 58 -15.53 -21.83 -23.35
N LEU A 59 -14.87 -21.55 -22.22
CA LEU A 59 -13.97 -20.41 -22.05
C LEU A 59 -12.59 -20.77 -22.63
N LYS A 60 -12.37 -20.41 -23.90
CA LYS A 60 -11.09 -20.66 -24.59
C LYS A 60 -9.93 -19.82 -24.03
N SER A 61 -10.25 -18.68 -23.41
CA SER A 61 -9.28 -17.80 -22.78
C SER A 61 -9.96 -16.96 -21.71
N GLY A 62 -9.16 -16.48 -20.77
CA GLY A 62 -9.62 -15.65 -19.67
C GLY A 62 -8.54 -15.49 -18.63
N ASN A 63 -8.74 -14.55 -17.72
CA ASN A 63 -7.84 -14.27 -16.62
C ASN A 63 -8.64 -14.10 -15.33
N VAL A 64 -8.08 -14.56 -14.22
CA VAL A 64 -8.55 -14.23 -12.88
C VAL A 64 -7.53 -13.35 -12.17
N ASN A 65 -8.02 -12.38 -11.39
CA ASN A 65 -7.18 -11.64 -10.46
C ASN A 65 -7.00 -12.46 -9.19
N LEU A 66 -5.86 -13.14 -9.07
CA LEU A 66 -5.49 -13.90 -7.88
C LEU A 66 -5.09 -13.01 -6.70
N ARG A 67 -4.53 -11.82 -6.99
CA ARG A 67 -4.15 -10.86 -5.96
C ARG A 67 -4.67 -9.48 -6.31
N ASN A 68 -5.44 -8.91 -5.38
CA ASN A 68 -5.97 -7.56 -5.52
C ASN A 68 -4.84 -6.52 -5.49
N ALA A 69 -4.98 -5.49 -6.32
CA ALA A 69 -4.09 -4.34 -6.36
C ALA A 69 -4.32 -3.39 -5.17
N TYR A 70 -5.44 -3.52 -4.47
CA TYR A 70 -5.86 -2.63 -3.40
C TYR A 70 -5.63 -3.25 -2.02
N GLN A 71 -5.35 -2.41 -1.04
CA GLN A 71 -5.27 -2.82 0.36
C GLN A 71 -6.70 -2.96 0.90
N GLU A 72 -6.92 -3.90 1.80
CA GLU A 72 -8.19 -4.00 2.52
C GLU A 72 -8.51 -2.68 3.23
N GLY A 73 -9.71 -2.14 2.99
CA GLY A 73 -10.15 -0.86 3.54
C GLY A 73 -9.70 0.40 2.78
N ASP A 74 -8.89 0.31 1.73
CA ASP A 74 -8.57 1.44 0.83
C ASP A 74 -8.79 1.05 -0.64
N GLU A 75 -9.96 1.42 -1.16
CA GLU A 75 -10.34 1.21 -2.57
C GLU A 75 -9.87 2.36 -3.49
N SER A 76 -9.30 3.43 -2.92
CA SER A 76 -8.96 4.64 -3.66
C SER A 76 -7.53 4.65 -4.21
N LEU A 77 -6.60 3.93 -3.56
CA LEU A 77 -5.18 3.95 -3.90
C LEU A 77 -4.63 2.53 -4.13
N PRO A 78 -4.29 2.18 -5.39
CA PRO A 78 -3.60 0.94 -5.67
C PRO A 78 -2.26 0.85 -4.92
N LEU A 79 -1.92 -0.33 -4.43
CA LEU A 79 -0.71 -0.64 -3.65
C LEU A 79 0.59 -0.29 -4.38
N GLN A 80 0.61 -0.32 -5.71
CA GLN A 80 1.78 0.09 -6.49
C GLN A 80 2.10 1.60 -6.35
N PHE A 81 1.09 2.42 -6.06
CA PHE A 81 1.24 3.86 -5.83
C PHE A 81 1.30 4.22 -4.34
N GLN A 82 1.07 3.24 -3.47
CA GLN A 82 1.19 3.43 -2.03
C GLN A 82 2.66 3.46 -1.64
N TYR A 83 3.16 4.66 -1.38
CA TYR A 83 4.49 4.81 -0.79
C TYR A 83 4.48 4.26 0.65
N LYS A 84 5.32 3.26 0.91
CA LYS A 84 5.64 2.80 2.26
C LYS A 84 7.14 2.98 2.47
N ALA A 85 7.50 3.82 3.43
CA ALA A 85 8.90 3.97 3.79
C ALA A 85 9.46 2.65 4.35
N ALA A 86 10.75 2.40 4.13
CA ALA A 86 11.40 1.24 4.73
C ALA A 86 11.54 1.47 6.23
N ASP A 87 11.00 0.55 7.04
CA ASP A 87 11.08 0.64 8.50
C ASP A 87 12.54 0.56 9.00
N CYS A 88 13.40 -0.15 8.25
CA CYS A 88 14.81 -0.35 8.55
C CYS A 88 15.63 -0.53 7.26
N ARG A 89 16.64 0.32 7.04
CA ARG A 89 17.64 0.12 5.97
C ARG A 89 18.87 -0.57 6.54
N LEU A 90 19.25 -1.68 5.90
CA LEU A 90 20.46 -2.45 6.23
C LEU A 90 21.63 -2.22 5.26
N TYR A 91 21.34 -1.63 4.09
CA TYR A 91 22.28 -1.50 2.96
C TYR A 91 22.40 -0.05 2.50
N TYR A 92 23.23 0.20 1.48
CA TYR A 92 23.50 1.55 0.94
C TYR A 92 24.20 2.49 1.93
N THR A 93 25.08 1.95 2.77
CA THR A 93 26.11 2.73 3.46
C THR A 93 27.28 3.01 2.51
N ALA A 94 28.14 3.99 2.81
CA ALA A 94 29.35 4.24 2.04
C ALA A 94 30.22 2.97 1.92
N GLU A 95 30.33 2.21 3.02
CA GLU A 95 31.03 0.92 3.05
C GLU A 95 30.39 -0.09 2.08
N ASN A 96 29.06 -0.19 2.03
CA ASN A 96 28.39 -1.09 1.08
C ASN A 96 28.60 -0.70 -0.39
N ILE A 97 28.87 0.57 -0.68
CA ILE A 97 29.08 1.08 -2.04
C ILE A 97 30.52 0.78 -2.49
N PHE A 98 31.51 1.06 -1.63
CA PHE A 98 32.92 0.82 -1.97
C PHE A 98 33.32 -0.66 -1.84
N HIS A 99 32.67 -1.39 -0.94
CA HIS A 99 32.98 -2.78 -0.60
C HIS A 99 31.71 -3.64 -0.70
N PRO A 100 31.34 -4.15 -1.89
CA PRO A 100 30.12 -4.92 -2.08
C PRO A 100 30.01 -6.18 -1.19
N GLU A 101 31.15 -6.77 -0.79
CA GLU A 101 31.22 -7.90 0.14
C GLU A 101 30.69 -7.57 1.53
N SER A 102 30.73 -6.30 1.93
CA SER A 102 30.19 -5.84 3.21
C SER A 102 28.66 -6.01 3.25
N ILE A 103 27.97 -6.03 2.11
CA ILE A 103 26.52 -6.26 2.03
C ILE A 103 26.16 -7.61 2.63
N ARG A 104 26.90 -8.67 2.30
CA ARG A 104 26.68 -10.01 2.87
C ARG A 104 26.98 -10.04 4.36
N LYS A 105 27.99 -9.30 4.83
CA LYS A 105 28.31 -9.19 6.26
C LYS A 105 27.18 -8.47 7.02
N SER A 106 26.65 -7.38 6.48
CA SER A 106 25.50 -6.66 7.04
C SER A 106 24.25 -7.53 7.07
N ALA A 107 23.96 -8.26 5.99
CA ALA A 107 22.85 -9.21 5.92
C ALA A 107 23.00 -10.31 6.99
N LYS A 108 24.20 -10.90 7.11
CA LYS A 108 24.49 -11.92 8.11
C LYS A 108 24.25 -11.40 9.53
N LYS A 109 24.75 -10.20 9.83
CA LYS A 109 24.58 -9.57 11.14
C LYS A 109 23.13 -9.25 11.45
N ALA A 110 22.32 -8.88 10.46
CA ALA A 110 20.90 -8.58 10.66
C ALA A 110 20.05 -9.83 10.95
N ILE A 111 20.38 -10.98 10.34
CA ILE A 111 19.62 -12.22 10.52
C ILE A 111 20.09 -13.00 11.75
N TRP A 112 21.40 -13.16 11.93
CA TRP A 112 21.98 -14.08 12.92
C TRP A 112 22.72 -13.38 14.05
N SER A 113 22.59 -12.06 14.19
CA SER A 113 23.21 -11.30 15.28
C SER A 113 22.33 -10.10 15.62
N ASN A 114 22.78 -9.24 16.54
CA ASN A 114 22.09 -7.98 16.88
C ASN A 114 22.44 -6.87 15.87
N GLY A 115 22.26 -7.13 14.57
CA GLY A 115 22.50 -6.13 13.53
C GLY A 115 21.50 -4.99 13.63
N CYS A 116 21.98 -3.76 13.80
CA CYS A 116 21.14 -2.57 13.86
C CYS A 116 20.88 -1.98 12.47
N CYS A 117 19.74 -1.30 12.32
CA CYS A 117 19.45 -0.46 11.17
C CYS A 117 20.50 0.66 11.04
N VAL A 118 20.74 1.11 9.81
CA VAL A 118 21.55 2.31 9.56
C VAL A 118 20.93 3.48 10.32
N LYS A 119 21.76 4.22 11.07
CA LYS A 119 21.32 5.36 11.88
C LYS A 119 20.56 6.37 11.01
N GLY A 120 19.42 6.83 11.51
CA GLY A 120 18.55 7.78 10.81
C GLY A 120 17.78 7.17 9.64
N SER A 121 17.66 5.84 9.58
CA SER A 121 16.89 5.16 8.52
C SER A 121 15.61 4.49 9.01
N THR A 122 15.07 4.96 10.12
CA THR A 122 13.89 4.40 10.79
C THR A 122 12.93 5.55 11.13
N GLY A 123 11.63 5.28 11.15
CA GLY A 123 10.62 6.25 11.59
C GLY A 123 10.06 7.18 10.50
N GLU A 124 10.36 6.89 9.24
CA GLU A 124 9.77 7.59 8.10
C GLU A 124 8.29 7.18 7.92
N VAL A 125 7.42 8.14 7.62
CA VAL A 125 5.98 7.88 7.45
C VAL A 125 5.63 7.47 6.02
N GLY A 126 4.77 6.46 5.90
CA GLY A 126 4.18 6.06 4.62
C GLY A 126 3.05 7.00 4.17
N SER A 127 2.66 6.87 2.90
CA SER A 127 1.57 7.65 2.28
C SER A 127 0.21 7.46 2.97
N LEU A 128 -0.03 6.28 3.57
CA LEU A 128 -1.27 6.00 4.31
C LEU A 128 -1.37 6.78 5.63
N GLU A 129 -0.33 6.82 6.44
CA GLU A 129 -0.30 7.66 7.66
C GLU A 129 -0.50 9.14 7.30
N GLY A 130 0.08 9.58 6.17
CA GLY A 130 -0.16 10.92 5.64
C GLY A 130 -1.63 11.21 5.27
N LYS A 131 -2.38 10.20 4.81
CA LYS A 131 -3.83 10.33 4.54
C LYS A 131 -4.64 10.44 5.82
N LYS A 132 -4.41 9.57 6.81
CA LYS A 132 -5.13 9.60 8.10
C LYS A 132 -5.00 10.96 8.78
N ASN A 133 -3.78 11.51 8.81
CA ASN A 133 -3.53 12.82 9.42
C ASN A 133 -4.27 13.96 8.68
N LYS A 134 -4.52 13.84 7.38
CA LYS A 134 -5.30 14.82 6.59
C LYS A 134 -6.81 14.66 6.78
N GLU A 135 -7.30 13.44 6.87
CA GLU A 135 -8.71 13.16 7.16
C GLU A 135 -9.10 13.62 8.57
N GLU A 136 -8.25 13.38 9.56
CA GLU A 136 -8.44 13.88 10.93
C GLU A 136 -8.44 15.41 11.00
N GLN A 137 -7.55 16.08 10.25
CA GLN A 137 -7.52 17.54 10.16
C GLN A 137 -8.72 18.14 9.39
N GLY A 138 -9.26 17.43 8.40
CA GLY A 138 -10.48 17.81 7.68
C GLY A 138 -11.74 17.66 8.54
N ASN A 139 -11.83 16.56 9.29
CA ASN A 139 -12.96 16.25 10.18
C ASN A 139 -12.99 17.16 11.42
N GLY A 140 -11.82 17.64 11.88
CA GLY A 140 -11.70 18.68 12.91
C GLY A 140 -12.33 20.02 12.49
N LYS A 141 -12.09 20.45 11.25
CA LYS A 141 -12.65 21.71 10.70
C LYS A 141 -14.17 21.63 10.46
N GLU A 142 -14.71 20.45 10.13
CA GLU A 142 -16.16 20.27 10.00
C GLU A 142 -16.87 20.25 11.36
N LYS A 143 -16.26 19.68 12.40
CA LYS A 143 -16.81 19.72 13.78
C LYS A 143 -16.76 21.11 14.41
N GLU A 144 -15.77 21.93 14.06
CA GLU A 144 -15.69 23.33 14.50
C GLU A 144 -16.75 24.20 13.81
N ARG A 145 -17.07 23.93 12.54
CA ARG A 145 -18.13 24.64 11.79
C ARG A 145 -19.56 24.34 12.25
N ARG A 146 -19.79 23.25 12.99
CA ARG A 146 -21.10 22.87 13.55
C ARG A 146 -21.40 23.45 14.94
N LYS A 147 -20.43 24.11 15.59
CA LYS A 147 -20.66 24.93 16.80
C LYS A 147 -20.77 26.42 16.44
N GLY A 148 -21.77 26.74 15.60
CA GLY A 148 -22.24 28.11 15.43
C GLY A 148 -23.18 28.50 16.59
N PRO A 149 -23.24 29.79 16.98
CA PRO A 149 -23.91 30.23 18.19
C PRO A 149 -25.43 30.00 18.11
N ALA A 150 -26.02 29.63 19.25
CA ALA A 150 -27.47 29.60 19.43
C ALA A 150 -28.07 30.97 19.08
N LYS A 151 -29.13 30.95 18.27
CA LYS A 151 -29.84 32.13 17.78
C LYS A 151 -30.52 32.87 18.93
N THR A 152 -30.22 34.16 19.10
CA THR A 152 -31.13 35.14 19.70
C THR A 152 -31.62 36.07 18.60
N SER A 153 -32.95 36.17 18.51
CA SER A 153 -33.73 36.91 17.52
C SER A 153 -33.66 38.42 17.73
N ASP A 154 -33.41 39.12 16.62
CA ASP A 154 -33.94 40.41 16.15
C ASP A 154 -34.14 41.60 17.11
N GLY A 155 -33.50 42.72 16.74
CA GLY A 155 -33.80 44.06 17.26
C GLY A 155 -32.79 45.12 16.83
N GLY A 156 -32.90 45.58 15.58
CA GLY A 156 -32.29 46.75 14.91
C GLY A 156 -31.26 47.66 15.62
N ALA A 157 -30.09 47.84 14.98
CA ALA A 157 -29.45 49.13 14.69
C ALA A 157 -28.10 48.89 14.00
N SER A 158 -27.94 49.37 12.76
CA SER A 158 -26.70 49.30 12.00
C SER A 158 -25.54 50.00 12.71
N ARG A 159 -24.50 49.24 13.05
CA ARG A 159 -23.16 49.77 13.34
C ARG A 159 -22.14 49.00 12.51
N VAL A 160 -21.54 49.70 11.55
CA VAL A 160 -20.45 49.18 10.71
C VAL A 160 -19.19 49.10 11.59
N PRO A 161 -18.53 47.93 11.73
CA PRO A 161 -17.28 47.87 12.47
C PRO A 161 -16.16 48.49 11.63
N PHE A 162 -15.49 49.41 12.31
CA PHE A 162 -14.37 50.23 11.90
C PHE A 162 -13.10 49.37 11.79
N GLY A 163 -12.35 49.54 10.70
CA GLY A 163 -10.91 49.27 10.65
C GLY A 163 -10.47 47.91 10.10
N TRP A 164 -10.14 47.89 8.81
CA TRP A 164 -8.81 47.51 8.27
C TRP A 164 -8.88 47.31 6.75
N PHE A 165 -8.88 48.42 6.03
CA PHE A 165 -8.43 48.48 4.64
C PHE A 165 -7.57 49.73 4.48
N ALA A 166 -6.26 49.54 4.36
CA ALA A 166 -5.39 50.51 3.72
C ALA A 166 -4.22 49.76 3.08
N SER A 167 -4.41 49.43 1.81
CA SER A 167 -3.39 49.02 0.87
C SER A 167 -2.52 50.23 0.47
N VAL A 168 -1.21 49.98 0.36
CA VAL A 168 -0.34 50.34 -0.80
C VAL A 168 -0.03 51.83 -1.08
N MET A 169 1.27 52.14 -0.89
CA MET A 169 2.17 53.03 -1.67
C MET A 169 1.98 54.56 -1.67
N ALA A 170 3.03 55.27 -1.20
CA ALA A 170 3.56 56.46 -1.87
C ALA A 170 5.05 56.63 -1.52
N ILE A 171 5.90 56.47 -2.55
CA ILE A 171 7.30 56.93 -2.58
C ILE A 171 7.27 58.38 -3.07
N ALA A 172 7.82 59.32 -2.28
CA ALA A 172 8.44 60.55 -2.78
C ALA A 172 9.18 61.22 -1.61
N GLY A 173 10.51 61.35 -1.73
CA GLY A 173 11.36 61.92 -0.69
C GLY A 173 11.27 63.43 -0.56
N ILE A 174 12.04 63.97 0.39
CA ILE A 174 12.73 65.26 0.34
C ILE A 174 13.77 65.30 1.47
N LEU A 175 14.91 65.90 1.15
CA LEU A 175 16.07 66.22 1.97
C LEU A 175 15.73 66.99 3.26
N ALA A 176 16.54 66.81 4.31
CA ALA A 176 17.41 67.85 4.89
C ALA A 176 17.91 67.47 6.30
N SER A 177 19.24 67.52 6.44
CA SER A 177 20.06 67.87 7.60
C SER A 177 19.46 67.85 9.02
N PHE A 178 19.97 66.98 9.89
CA PHE A 178 20.94 67.29 10.96
C PHE A 178 21.48 65.98 11.57
#